data_AF-A0A7S4A317-F1
#
_entry.id   AF-A0A7S4A317-F1
#
_cell.length_a   1.000
_cell.length_b   1.000
_cell.length_c   1.000
_cell.angle_alpha   90.00
_cell.angle_beta   90.00
_cell.angle_gamma   90.00
#
_symmetry.space_group_name_H-M   'P 1'
#
loop_
_entity.id
_entity.type
_entity.pdbx_description
1 polymer ?
#
loop_
_entity_poly.entity_id
_entity_poly.type
_entity_poly.pdbx_seq_one_letter_code
_entity_poly.pdbx_strand_id
1 'polypeptide(L)'
;YKFQVTVGFADSMTINNSATTTVVVGSQDLMASISGGVEQTVAIGADAELDGSESYDPDDNDAEGAMAYTWTVAHVLDDGGREDLSTALLDNATQPVLAFTPTTAAGWASGATYEFTLTVSHGARSAAYSVLVSVSSDQYMPRATVTEFDE
;
A
#
# COMPACT_ATOMS: atom_id res chain seq x y z
N TYR A 1 6.64 -27.28 -9.47
CA TYR A 1 6.54 -28.73 -9.21
C TYR A 1 6.67 -29.54 -10.49
N LYS A 2 7.38 -30.67 -10.46
CA LYS A 2 7.44 -31.64 -11.57
C LYS A 2 6.70 -32.90 -11.16
N PHE A 3 5.69 -33.28 -11.94
CA PHE A 3 4.94 -34.51 -11.73
C PHE A 3 5.32 -35.50 -12.82
N GLN A 4 5.48 -36.76 -12.42
CA GLN A 4 5.65 -37.88 -13.33
C GLN A 4 4.51 -38.86 -13.10
N VAL A 5 3.83 -39.24 -14.17
CA VAL A 5 2.85 -40.32 -14.15
C VAL A 5 3.45 -41.47 -14.92
N THR A 6 3.48 -42.66 -14.30
CA THR A 6 3.87 -43.91 -14.95
C THR A 6 2.64 -44.79 -15.06
N VAL A 7 2.34 -45.24 -16.28
CA VAL A 7 1.26 -46.18 -16.58
C VAL A 7 1.84 -47.49 -17.06
N GLY A 8 1.28 -48.61 -16.61
CA GLY A 8 1.68 -49.95 -17.00
C GLY A 8 0.54 -50.94 -16.74
N PHE A 9 0.75 -52.21 -17.07
CA PHE A 9 -0.28 -53.22 -16.86
C PHE A 9 -0.53 -53.48 -15.36
N ALA A 10 -1.78 -53.78 -15.00
CA ALA A 10 -2.20 -53.95 -13.61
C ALA A 10 -1.55 -55.17 -12.94
N ASP A 11 -1.23 -56.20 -13.73
CA ASP A 11 -0.58 -57.43 -13.30
C ASP A 11 0.96 -57.38 -13.41
N SER A 12 1.52 -56.42 -14.17
CA SER A 12 2.96 -56.17 -14.22
C SER A 12 3.32 -54.75 -14.66
N MET A 13 4.14 -54.08 -13.84
CA MET A 13 4.76 -52.78 -14.15
C MET A 13 6.00 -52.89 -15.07
N THR A 14 6.39 -54.08 -15.54
CA THR A 14 7.60 -54.25 -16.37
C THR A 14 7.47 -53.70 -17.79
N ILE A 15 6.24 -53.59 -18.30
CA ILE A 15 5.92 -52.84 -19.51
C ILE A 15 5.16 -51.60 -19.06
N ASN A 16 5.84 -50.46 -19.06
CA ASN A 16 5.28 -49.20 -18.65
C ASN A 16 5.72 -48.07 -19.58
N ASN A 17 5.02 -46.94 -19.49
CA ASN A 17 5.38 -45.68 -20.10
C ASN A 17 5.21 -44.58 -19.06
N SER A 18 5.99 -43.50 -19.15
CA SER A 18 5.85 -42.36 -18.27
C SER A 18 5.75 -41.06 -19.02
N ALA A 19 4.95 -40.15 -18.48
CA ALA A 19 4.83 -38.78 -18.94
C ALA A 19 5.17 -37.84 -17.78
N THR A 20 5.79 -36.71 -18.09
CA THR A 20 6.08 -35.67 -17.09
C THR A 20 5.41 -34.36 -17.47
N THR A 21 4.93 -33.64 -16.48
CA THR A 21 4.47 -32.26 -16.62
C THR A 21 5.05 -31.39 -15.52
N THR A 22 5.18 -30.10 -15.80
CA THR A 22 5.65 -29.10 -14.84
C THR A 22 4.54 -28.13 -14.55
N VAL A 23 4.24 -27.93 -13.27
CA VAL A 23 3.37 -26.86 -12.79
C VAL A 23 4.26 -25.78 -12.21
N VAL A 24 4.12 -24.55 -12.68
CA VAL A 24 4.78 -23.38 -12.12
C VAL A 24 3.73 -22.62 -11.32
N VAL A 25 4.00 -22.36 -10.04
CA VAL A 25 3.22 -21.42 -9.26
C VAL A 25 3.89 -20.08 -9.46
N GLY A 26 3.16 -19.12 -10.03
CA GLY A 26 3.63 -17.74 -10.17
C GLY A 26 3.46 -17.00 -8.85
N SER A 27 4.28 -15.97 -8.63
CA SER A 27 4.03 -15.01 -7.56
C SER A 27 2.99 -13.99 -8.02
N GLN A 28 2.12 -13.61 -7.11
CA GLN A 28 1.14 -12.54 -7.22
C GLN A 28 1.74 -11.21 -6.76
N ASP A 29 1.16 -10.13 -7.27
CA ASP A 29 1.58 -8.78 -6.91
C ASP A 29 1.13 -8.43 -5.49
N LEU A 30 2.01 -7.77 -4.76
CA LEU A 30 1.70 -7.15 -3.47
C LEU A 30 0.74 -5.97 -3.70
N MET A 31 -0.21 -5.77 -2.78
CA MET A 31 -1.23 -4.74 -2.90
C MET A 31 -1.08 -3.69 -1.80
N ALA A 32 -0.85 -2.44 -2.22
CA ALA A 32 -0.87 -1.27 -1.35
C ALA A 32 -2.29 -0.69 -1.31
N SER A 33 -2.76 -0.30 -0.13
CA SER A 33 -4.05 0.36 0.07
C SER A 33 -3.91 1.52 1.05
N ILE A 34 -4.66 2.60 0.84
CA ILE A 34 -4.85 3.66 1.83
C ILE A 34 -6.36 3.83 2.03
N SER A 35 -6.84 3.67 3.25
CA SER A 35 -8.27 3.81 3.59
C SER A 35 -8.75 5.25 3.39
N GLY A 36 -10.01 5.40 2.97
CA GLY A 36 -10.66 6.70 2.77
C GLY A 36 -10.58 7.26 1.34
N GLY A 37 -10.15 6.45 0.36
CA GLY A 37 -10.26 6.75 -1.07
C GLY A 37 -9.09 7.56 -1.64
N VAL A 38 -9.26 8.04 -2.88
CA VAL A 38 -8.22 8.74 -3.66
C VAL A 38 -8.01 10.20 -3.27
N GLU A 39 -8.99 10.81 -2.59
CA GLU A 39 -8.95 12.21 -2.14
C GLU A 39 -9.53 12.34 -0.74
N GLN A 40 -8.87 13.15 0.10
CA GLN A 40 -9.29 13.46 1.46
C GLN A 40 -9.13 14.95 1.76
N THR A 41 -9.76 15.41 2.83
CA THR A 41 -9.63 16.79 3.28
C THR A 41 -9.42 16.82 4.80
N VAL A 42 -8.45 17.61 5.24
CA VAL A 42 -8.10 17.77 6.66
C VAL A 42 -8.01 19.25 7.01
N ALA A 43 -8.33 19.59 8.26
CA ALA A 43 -8.19 20.95 8.76
C ALA A 43 -6.73 21.29 9.05
N ILE A 44 -6.29 22.51 8.72
CA ILE A 44 -5.03 23.03 9.24
C ILE A 44 -5.05 23.03 10.79
N GLY A 45 -4.00 22.51 11.40
CA GLY A 45 -3.82 22.41 12.85
C GLY A 45 -4.53 21.24 13.54
N ALA A 46 -5.29 20.42 12.81
CA ALA A 46 -5.95 19.24 13.37
C ALA A 46 -5.13 17.98 13.12
N ASP A 47 -5.17 17.04 14.07
CA ASP A 47 -4.51 15.75 13.90
C ASP A 47 -5.24 14.91 12.82
N ALA A 48 -4.45 14.37 11.91
CA ALA A 48 -4.89 13.55 10.80
C ALA A 48 -4.11 12.24 10.74
N GLU A 49 -4.77 11.22 10.21
CA GLU A 49 -4.20 9.89 10.05
C GLU A 49 -4.51 9.37 8.64
N LEU A 50 -3.55 8.67 8.05
CA LEU A 50 -3.75 7.85 6.86
C LEU A 50 -3.45 6.40 7.24
N ASP A 51 -4.40 5.51 6.98
CA ASP A 51 -4.31 4.10 7.35
C ASP A 51 -4.00 3.25 6.13
N GLY A 52 -2.82 2.62 6.13
CA GLY A 52 -2.37 1.68 5.11
C GLY A 52 -2.42 0.22 5.53
N SER A 53 -3.02 -0.09 6.68
CA SER A 53 -3.01 -1.43 7.30
C SER A 53 -3.75 -2.50 6.51
N GLU A 54 -4.62 -2.11 5.57
CA GLU A 54 -5.29 -3.03 4.64
C GLU A 54 -4.41 -3.44 3.44
N SER A 55 -3.16 -2.94 3.37
CA SER A 55 -2.18 -3.45 2.41
C SER A 55 -1.88 -4.92 2.70
N TYR A 56 -1.79 -5.74 1.65
CA TYR A 56 -1.62 -7.18 1.82
C TYR A 56 -0.79 -7.80 0.71
N ASP A 57 -0.17 -8.93 1.02
CA ASP A 57 0.58 -9.74 0.09
C ASP A 57 -0.15 -11.09 -0.12
N PRO A 58 -0.67 -11.38 -1.33
CA PRO A 58 -1.33 -12.65 -1.60
C PRO A 58 -0.43 -13.89 -1.48
N ASP A 59 0.90 -13.75 -1.63
CA ASP A 59 1.86 -14.83 -1.36
C ASP A 59 2.66 -14.60 -0.08
N ASP A 60 2.05 -13.97 0.93
CA ASP A 60 2.65 -13.87 2.26
C ASP A 60 3.03 -15.25 2.80
N ASN A 61 4.23 -15.34 3.36
CA ASN A 61 4.77 -16.55 3.96
C ASN A 61 5.77 -16.22 5.07
N ASP A 62 5.82 -17.07 6.10
CA ASP A 62 6.62 -16.86 7.32
C ASP A 62 8.13 -16.62 7.07
N ALA A 63 8.64 -16.96 5.89
CA ALA A 63 10.06 -16.79 5.55
C ALA A 63 10.43 -15.36 5.12
N GLU A 64 9.46 -14.54 4.71
CA GLU A 64 9.70 -13.19 4.16
C GLU A 64 9.66 -12.08 5.22
N GLY A 65 9.24 -12.41 6.44
CA GLY A 65 9.22 -11.50 7.58
C GLY A 65 7.94 -10.67 7.65
N ALA A 66 8.00 -9.50 8.27
CA ALA A 66 6.86 -8.58 8.34
C ALA A 66 6.91 -7.59 7.17
N MET A 67 5.75 -7.15 6.68
CA MET A 67 5.66 -6.08 5.69
C MET A 67 6.27 -4.78 6.23
N ALA A 68 7.05 -4.10 5.39
CA ALA A 68 7.64 -2.80 5.68
C ALA A 68 6.85 -1.69 4.99
N TYR A 69 6.63 -0.59 5.71
CA TYR A 69 5.87 0.58 5.27
C TYR A 69 6.79 1.79 5.15
N THR A 70 6.56 2.64 4.17
CA THR A 70 7.26 3.91 4.01
C THR A 70 6.34 4.95 3.41
N TRP A 71 6.22 6.08 4.09
CA TRP A 71 5.41 7.21 3.67
C TRP A 71 6.26 8.36 3.17
N THR A 72 5.85 8.96 2.05
CA THR A 72 6.39 10.22 1.53
C THR A 72 5.25 11.20 1.28
N VAL A 73 5.56 12.49 1.31
CA VAL A 73 4.59 13.55 1.04
C VAL A 73 5.20 14.61 0.13
N ALA A 74 4.42 15.07 -0.85
CA ALA A 74 4.79 16.15 -1.76
C ALA A 74 3.69 17.21 -1.82
N HIS A 75 4.08 18.48 -1.91
CA HIS A 75 3.18 19.59 -2.16
C HIS A 75 2.81 19.60 -3.65
N VAL A 76 1.52 19.58 -3.96
CA VAL A 76 1.01 19.71 -5.33
C VAL A 76 0.92 21.19 -5.66
N LEU A 77 1.75 21.63 -6.61
CA LEU A 77 1.81 23.01 -7.09
C LEU A 77 0.64 23.33 -8.04
N ASP A 78 0.38 24.63 -8.23
CA ASP A 78 -0.67 25.12 -9.14
C ASP A 78 -0.46 24.69 -10.61
N ASP A 79 0.78 24.40 -11.01
CA ASP A 79 1.12 23.89 -12.34
C ASP A 79 1.03 22.36 -12.46
N GLY A 80 0.61 21.68 -11.39
CA GLY A 80 0.56 20.22 -11.26
C GLY A 80 1.91 19.57 -10.93
N GLY A 81 2.97 20.36 -10.72
CA GLY A 81 4.25 19.89 -10.21
C GLY A 81 4.15 19.35 -8.79
N ARG A 82 5.15 18.55 -8.39
CA ARG A 82 5.29 18.02 -7.03
C ARG A 82 6.58 18.53 -6.43
N GLU A 83 6.51 19.09 -5.23
CA GLU A 83 7.67 19.42 -4.42
C GLU A 83 7.71 18.51 -3.19
N ASP A 84 8.69 17.61 -3.15
CA ASP A 84 8.86 16.70 -2.01
C ASP A 84 9.05 17.49 -0.71
N LEU A 85 8.33 17.08 0.32
CA LEU A 85 8.50 17.59 1.67
C LEU A 85 9.34 16.64 2.51
N SER A 86 9.90 17.18 3.59
CA SER A 86 10.62 16.38 4.57
C SER A 86 9.67 15.37 5.25
N THR A 87 10.06 14.11 5.28
CA THR A 87 9.37 13.08 6.07
C THR A 87 9.49 13.31 7.58
N ALA A 88 10.32 14.25 8.04
CA ALA A 88 10.33 14.67 9.44
C ALA A 88 9.04 15.40 9.87
N LEU A 89 8.18 15.78 8.92
CA LEU A 89 6.84 16.31 9.18
C LEU A 89 5.80 15.20 9.45
N LEU A 90 6.20 13.94 9.23
CA LEU A 90 5.36 12.76 9.30
C LEU A 90 5.75 11.96 10.54
N ASP A 91 4.81 11.77 11.45
CA ASP A 91 4.99 10.90 12.60
C ASP A 91 4.67 9.46 12.18
N ASN A 92 5.49 8.51 12.61
CA ASN A 92 5.32 7.10 12.28
C ASN A 92 5.35 6.80 10.76
N ALA A 93 6.16 7.53 9.99
CA ALA A 93 6.30 7.36 8.54
C ALA A 93 6.79 5.96 8.07
N THR A 94 7.12 5.06 9.01
CA THR A 94 7.48 3.66 8.74
C THR A 94 6.48 2.64 9.31
N GLN A 95 5.34 3.11 9.81
CA GLN A 95 4.25 2.29 10.35
C GLN A 95 3.09 2.20 9.34
N PRO A 96 2.20 1.21 9.48
CA PRO A 96 1.01 1.09 8.63
C PRO A 96 0.06 2.29 8.77
N VAL A 97 -0.04 2.88 9.97
CA VAL A 97 -0.82 4.10 10.21
C VAL A 97 0.14 5.28 10.32
N LEU A 98 0.00 6.21 9.39
CA LEU A 98 0.72 7.49 9.38
C LEU A 98 -0.08 8.52 10.16
N ALA A 99 0.58 9.26 11.07
CA ALA A 99 -0.01 10.40 11.75
C ALA A 99 0.69 11.70 11.34
N PHE A 100 -0.06 12.80 11.24
CA PHE A 100 0.49 14.12 10.97
C PHE A 100 -0.45 15.23 11.44
N THR A 101 0.13 16.40 11.74
CA THR A 101 -0.62 17.61 12.09
C THR A 101 -0.17 18.75 11.18
N PRO A 102 -0.95 19.12 10.14
CA PRO A 102 -0.53 20.13 9.18
C PRO A 102 -0.55 21.51 9.84
N THR A 103 0.61 22.13 10.02
CA THR A 103 0.72 23.49 10.55
C THR A 103 1.61 24.36 9.67
N THR A 104 1.33 25.67 9.61
CA THR A 104 2.17 26.60 8.84
C THR A 104 3.60 26.68 9.38
N ALA A 105 3.78 26.51 10.69
CA ALA A 105 5.10 26.43 11.32
C ALA A 105 5.91 25.20 10.87
N ALA A 106 5.21 24.09 10.57
CA ALA A 106 5.80 22.87 10.03
C ALA A 106 5.94 22.90 8.49
N GLY A 107 5.62 24.01 7.83
CA GLY A 107 5.80 24.19 6.38
C GLY A 107 4.59 23.82 5.52
N TRP A 108 3.42 23.56 6.14
CA TRP A 108 2.18 23.32 5.41
C TRP A 108 1.53 24.64 4.96
N ALA A 109 1.03 24.69 3.74
CA ALA A 109 0.28 25.79 3.17
C ALA A 109 -1.23 25.54 3.38
N SER A 110 -1.93 26.53 3.91
CA SER A 110 -3.39 26.47 4.05
C SER A 110 -4.06 26.61 2.69
N GLY A 111 -5.05 25.77 2.40
CA GLY A 111 -5.75 25.74 1.11
C GLY A 111 -4.99 25.01 0.01
N ALA A 112 -3.90 24.32 0.35
CA ALA A 112 -3.09 23.56 -0.60
C ALA A 112 -3.43 22.07 -0.59
N THR A 113 -3.01 21.37 -1.65
CA THR A 113 -3.16 19.91 -1.77
C THR A 113 -1.80 19.24 -1.71
N TYR A 114 -1.77 18.08 -1.05
CA TYR A 114 -0.58 17.29 -0.82
C TYR A 114 -0.81 15.87 -1.34
N GLU A 115 0.18 15.30 -2.03
CA GLU A 115 0.16 13.91 -2.47
C GLU A 115 0.95 13.09 -1.46
N PHE A 116 0.26 12.19 -0.76
CA PHE A 116 0.88 11.20 0.11
C PHE A 116 1.03 9.91 -0.66
N THR A 117 2.20 9.29 -0.57
CA THR A 117 2.48 7.99 -1.20
C THR A 117 2.91 7.01 -0.13
N LEU A 118 2.13 5.94 0.02
CA LEU A 118 2.52 4.76 0.77
C LEU A 118 3.28 3.81 -0.17
N THR A 119 4.47 3.40 0.24
CA THR A 119 5.19 2.27 -0.35
C THR A 119 5.23 1.14 0.66
N VAL A 120 4.71 -0.02 0.27
CA VAL A 120 4.80 -1.26 1.03
C VAL A 120 5.75 -2.22 0.35
N SER A 121 6.52 -2.96 1.15
CA SER A 121 7.42 -4.00 0.65
C SER A 121 7.39 -5.23 1.53
N HIS A 122 7.52 -6.40 0.88
CA HIS A 122 7.58 -7.69 1.54
C HIS A 122 8.50 -8.61 0.71
N GLY A 123 9.58 -9.08 1.33
CA GLY A 123 10.66 -9.76 0.60
C GLY A 123 11.21 -8.90 -0.55
N ALA A 124 11.11 -9.41 -1.78
CA ALA A 124 11.54 -8.71 -3.01
C ALA A 124 10.41 -7.92 -3.69
N ARG A 125 9.18 -7.99 -3.17
CA ARG A 125 7.99 -7.38 -3.75
C ARG A 125 7.73 -6.02 -3.15
N SER A 126 7.19 -5.12 -3.95
CA SER A 126 6.85 -3.77 -3.54
C SER A 126 5.64 -3.29 -4.33
N ALA A 127 4.79 -2.51 -3.66
CA ALA A 127 3.71 -1.78 -4.28
C ALA A 127 3.59 -0.39 -3.66
N ALA A 128 2.96 0.53 -4.38
CA ALA A 128 2.71 1.87 -3.91
C ALA A 128 1.26 2.30 -4.19
N TYR A 129 0.73 3.14 -3.32
CA TYR A 129 -0.58 3.76 -3.47
C TYR A 129 -0.49 5.23 -3.04
N SER A 130 -1.18 6.11 -3.76
CA SER A 130 -1.16 7.55 -3.50
C SER A 130 -2.55 8.09 -3.23
N VAL A 131 -2.64 9.05 -2.33
CA VAL A 131 -3.86 9.79 -1.98
C VAL A 131 -3.58 11.29 -1.99
N LEU A 132 -4.52 12.06 -2.51
CA LEU A 132 -4.47 13.52 -2.41
C LEU A 132 -5.16 13.97 -1.12
N VAL A 133 -4.49 14.84 -0.38
CA VAL A 133 -5.02 15.42 0.86
C VAL A 133 -5.04 16.93 0.71
N SER A 134 -6.23 17.51 0.67
CA SER A 134 -6.43 18.95 0.72
C SER A 134 -6.41 19.46 2.16
N VAL A 135 -5.50 20.37 2.47
CA VAL A 135 -5.40 21.01 3.79
C VAL A 135 -6.26 22.28 3.77
N SER A 136 -7.43 22.21 4.40
CA SER A 136 -8.35 23.34 4.50
C SER A 136 -7.79 24.45 5.38
N SER A 137 -8.03 25.71 5.00
CA SER A 137 -7.78 26.87 5.86
C SER A 137 -8.77 26.97 7.03
N ASP A 138 -9.89 26.23 6.98
CA ASP A 138 -10.87 26.20 8.05
C ASP A 138 -10.50 25.13 9.09
N GLN A 139 -10.08 25.59 10.27
CA GLN A 139 -9.73 24.75 11.41
C GLN A 139 -10.92 23.99 12.02
N TYR A 140 -12.16 24.34 11.65
CA TYR A 140 -13.40 23.71 12.14
C TYR A 140 -14.13 22.92 11.06
N MET A 141 -13.47 22.59 9.95
CA MET A 141 -14.13 21.79 8.91
C MET A 141 -14.56 20.42 9.47
N PRO A 142 -15.81 20.00 9.20
CA PRO A 142 -16.24 18.66 9.57
C PRO A 142 -15.50 17.62 8.73
N ARG A 143 -14.93 16.60 9.37
CA ARG A 143 -14.33 15.45 8.69
C ARG A 143 -15.36 14.32 8.60
N ALA A 144 -15.52 13.77 7.40
CA ALA A 144 -16.27 12.54 7.18
C ALA A 144 -15.30 11.48 6.65
N THR A 145 -15.25 10.33 7.29
CA THR A 145 -14.47 9.18 6.82
C THR A 145 -15.45 8.17 6.25
N VAL A 146 -15.26 7.78 4.98
CA VAL A 146 -15.95 6.62 4.42
C VAL A 146 -15.14 5.40 4.83
N THR A 147 -15.65 4.61 5.77
CA THR A 147 -14.95 3.43 6.29
C THR A 147 -15.22 2.19 5.45
N GLU A 148 -16.38 2.08 4.78
CA GLU A 148 -16.75 0.94 3.95
C GLU A 148 -17.73 1.36 2.84
N PHE A 149 -17.61 0.76 1.66
CA PHE A 149 -18.72 0.63 0.72
C PHE A 149 -19.34 -0.74 0.99
N ASP A 150 -20.56 -0.78 1.55
CA ASP A 150 -21.36 -2.01 1.53
C ASP A 150 -21.66 -2.33 0.05
N GLU A 151 -21.14 -3.48 -0.44
CA GLU A 151 -21.53 -4.08 -1.72
C GLU A 151 -22.94 -4.70 -1.67
#